data_AF-A0AAP4DHZ6-F1
#
_entry.id   AF-A0AAP4DHZ6-F1
#
_cell.length_a   1.000
_cell.length_b   1.000
_cell.length_c   1.000
_cell.angle_alpha   90.00
_cell.angle_beta   90.00
_cell.angle_gamma   90.00
#
_symmetry.space_group_name_H-M   'P 1'
#
loop_
_entity.id
_entity.type
_entity.pdbx_description
1 polymer ?
#
loop_
_entity_poly.entity_id
_entity_poly.type
_entity_poly.pdbx_seq_one_letter_code
_entity_poly.pdbx_strand_id
1 'polypeptide(L)'
;MKSKRKHIKGKEEIQKIVESSGIKYLLVNNKIFDELYVNEELKMSELDLITYIHLQIMMLNKITLSAKELASWIGCSEKQIRVVINRLKEYKVSCNCRYSPYESKVFLTDDGEERIVSLITEKNQVVYNPSTKSNQKVKHWYPNLIPDHKKGKDKPVPVNFFLVSLKDLNLFTQGQLSRTEFITYLFLLKTYAYGKKDKDQVWMRYSLIASKTRRKLPQTTQDHIEKLKSLNIDGAQLIRQMYPNNYQIQMESGHETSSKFIPDFNIKTMGELKLEKEEVSFYNKEDDILLEEVDLPF
;
A
#
# COMPACT_ATOMS: atom_id res chain seq x y z
N MET A 1 -24.47 -24.99 7.55
CA MET A 1 -24.30 -23.53 7.82
C MET A 1 -25.03 -22.74 6.73
N LYS A 2 -26.07 -21.98 7.05
CA LYS A 2 -26.76 -21.11 6.09
C LYS A 2 -25.80 -19.98 5.69
N SER A 3 -25.35 -19.95 4.43
CA SER A 3 -24.55 -18.82 3.94
C SER A 3 -25.35 -17.53 4.09
N LYS A 4 -24.83 -16.58 4.85
CA LYS A 4 -25.45 -15.25 4.96
C LYS A 4 -25.47 -14.64 3.55
N ARG A 5 -26.68 -14.32 3.10
CA ARG A 5 -26.99 -13.82 1.75
C ARG A 5 -26.32 -12.44 1.57
N LYS A 6 -25.59 -12.23 0.47
CA LYS A 6 -24.87 -10.98 0.18
C LYS A 6 -25.81 -10.00 -0.55
N HIS A 7 -26.09 -8.82 0.00
CA HIS A 7 -26.77 -7.68 -0.67
C HIS A 7 -25.78 -6.59 -1.13
N ILE A 8 -26.25 -5.62 -1.93
CA ILE A 8 -25.46 -4.43 -2.35
C ILE A 8 -25.31 -3.50 -1.14
N LYS A 9 -24.08 -3.11 -0.82
CA LYS A 9 -23.70 -2.37 0.38
C LYS A 9 -23.42 -0.90 0.08
N GLY A 10 -23.89 -0.01 0.95
CA GLY A 10 -23.49 1.40 0.93
C GLY A 10 -22.07 1.63 1.46
N LYS A 11 -21.47 2.80 1.20
CA LYS A 11 -20.12 3.15 1.68
C LYS A 11 -19.96 2.99 3.19
N GLU A 12 -20.92 3.48 3.98
CA GLU A 12 -20.91 3.34 5.44
C GLU A 12 -20.99 1.88 5.91
N GLU A 13 -21.75 1.04 5.19
CA GLU A 13 -21.83 -0.38 5.48
C GLU A 13 -20.50 -1.07 5.18
N ILE A 14 -19.87 -0.75 4.04
CA ILE A 14 -18.54 -1.25 3.69
C ILE A 14 -17.54 -0.81 4.77
N GLN A 15 -17.56 0.46 5.18
CA GLN A 15 -16.69 1.00 6.24
C GLN A 15 -16.85 0.19 7.54
N LYS A 16 -18.08 0.00 8.01
CA LYS A 16 -18.37 -0.80 9.21
C LYS A 16 -17.89 -2.24 9.07
N ILE A 17 -18.02 -2.86 7.89
CA ILE A 17 -17.52 -4.21 7.65
C ILE A 17 -15.99 -4.24 7.73
N VAL A 18 -15.29 -3.29 7.09
CA VAL A 18 -13.81 -3.25 7.10
C VAL A 18 -13.29 -2.95 8.52
N GLU A 19 -13.96 -2.09 9.27
CA GLU A 19 -13.58 -1.74 10.64
C GLU A 19 -13.86 -2.86 11.65
N SER A 20 -14.91 -3.64 11.42
CA SER A 20 -15.29 -4.80 12.24
C SER A 20 -14.57 -6.08 11.83
N SER A 21 -14.03 -6.15 10.61
CA SER A 21 -13.09 -7.20 10.20
C SER A 21 -11.72 -6.98 10.83
N GLY A 22 -11.00 -8.07 11.08
CA GLY A 22 -9.71 -8.01 11.74
C GLY A 22 -8.61 -7.31 10.93
N ILE A 23 -8.66 -7.32 9.59
CA ILE A 23 -7.54 -6.85 8.76
C ILE A 23 -7.67 -5.36 8.46
N LYS A 24 -6.84 -4.58 9.14
CA LYS A 24 -6.86 -3.10 9.08
C LYS A 24 -5.63 -2.50 8.38
N TYR A 25 -4.74 -3.33 7.86
CA TYR A 25 -3.58 -2.91 7.08
C TYR A 25 -3.25 -3.95 6.01
N LEU A 26 -2.41 -3.55 5.06
CA LEU A 26 -1.89 -4.45 4.03
C LEU A 26 -0.42 -4.16 3.70
N LEU A 27 0.22 -5.17 3.12
CA LEU A 27 1.57 -5.09 2.57
C LEU A 27 1.44 -4.83 1.07
N VAL A 28 1.84 -3.64 0.63
CA VAL A 28 1.83 -3.26 -0.79
C VAL A 28 3.21 -3.59 -1.37
N ASN A 29 3.25 -4.39 -2.44
CA ASN A 29 4.50 -4.73 -3.13
C ASN A 29 5.10 -3.47 -3.81
N ASN A 30 6.38 -3.19 -3.56
CA ASN A 30 7.11 -2.04 -4.10
C ASN A 30 7.10 -1.98 -5.64
N LYS A 31 7.00 -3.13 -6.33
CA LYS A 31 6.94 -3.22 -7.79
C LYS A 31 5.76 -2.44 -8.39
N ILE A 32 4.66 -2.26 -7.64
CA ILE A 32 3.53 -1.42 -8.08
C ILE A 32 3.98 0.03 -8.36
N PHE A 33 4.94 0.52 -7.59
CA PHE A 33 5.57 1.82 -7.79
C PHE A 33 6.74 1.72 -8.75
N ASP A 34 7.72 0.88 -8.44
CA ASP A 34 9.04 0.89 -9.08
C ASP A 34 9.01 0.40 -10.54
N GLU A 35 8.16 -0.57 -10.86
CA GLU A 35 8.06 -1.14 -12.20
C GLU A 35 6.87 -0.59 -12.98
N LEU A 36 5.73 -0.40 -12.31
CA LEU A 36 4.47 -0.05 -13.00
C LEU A 36 4.20 1.45 -13.01
N TYR A 37 4.13 2.09 -11.84
CA TYR A 37 3.80 3.51 -11.75
C TYR A 37 4.95 4.45 -12.10
N VAL A 38 6.21 4.05 -12.06
CA VAL A 38 7.30 4.92 -12.54
C VAL A 38 7.44 4.82 -14.06
N ASN A 39 7.19 3.66 -14.67
CA ASN A 39 7.33 3.45 -16.11
C ASN A 39 6.21 4.12 -16.92
N GLU A 40 6.52 5.26 -17.56
CA GLU A 40 5.55 6.07 -18.32
C GLU A 40 4.95 5.32 -19.53
N GLU A 41 5.66 4.36 -20.11
CA GLU A 41 5.19 3.57 -21.26
C GLU A 41 3.97 2.72 -20.90
N LEU A 42 3.92 2.24 -19.65
CA LEU A 42 2.78 1.47 -19.12
C LEU A 42 1.55 2.37 -18.85
N LYS A 43 1.72 3.69 -18.83
CA LYS A 43 0.62 4.66 -18.66
C LYS A 43 -0.28 4.39 -17.44
N MET A 44 0.29 3.79 -16.38
CA MET A 44 -0.44 3.58 -15.13
C MET A 44 -0.80 4.93 -14.53
N SER A 45 -2.10 5.21 -14.38
CA SER A 45 -2.57 6.42 -13.74
C SER A 45 -2.55 6.28 -12.22
N GLU A 46 -2.53 7.41 -11.54
CA GLU A 46 -2.64 7.46 -10.08
C GLU A 46 -3.91 6.78 -9.56
N LEU A 47 -5.02 6.89 -10.31
CA LEU A 47 -6.26 6.22 -9.96
C LEU A 47 -6.15 4.70 -10.11
N ASP A 48 -5.34 4.20 -11.05
CA ASP A 48 -5.09 2.76 -11.19
C ASP A 48 -4.35 2.23 -9.95
N LEU A 49 -3.29 2.92 -9.52
CA LEU A 49 -2.53 2.58 -8.31
C LEU A 49 -3.42 2.59 -7.05
N ILE A 50 -4.18 3.68 -6.85
CA ILE A 50 -5.08 3.82 -5.70
C ILE A 50 -6.14 2.72 -5.71
N THR A 51 -6.78 2.47 -6.87
CA THR A 51 -7.82 1.44 -7.01
C THR A 51 -7.27 0.06 -6.72
N TYR A 52 -6.06 -0.24 -7.19
CA TYR A 52 -5.40 -1.51 -6.94
C TYR A 52 -5.18 -1.76 -5.43
N ILE A 53 -4.64 -0.78 -4.69
CA ILE A 53 -4.43 -0.89 -3.24
C ILE A 53 -5.78 -1.05 -2.50
N HIS A 54 -6.82 -0.34 -2.93
CA HIS A 54 -8.15 -0.49 -2.34
C HIS A 54 -8.76 -1.88 -2.63
N LEU A 55 -8.52 -2.46 -3.80
CA LEU A 55 -8.93 -3.84 -4.09
C LEU A 55 -8.22 -4.85 -3.18
N GLN A 56 -6.95 -4.64 -2.85
CA GLN A 56 -6.21 -5.51 -1.93
C GLN A 56 -6.84 -5.52 -0.54
N ILE A 57 -7.15 -4.36 0.06
CA ILE A 57 -7.77 -4.34 1.40
C ILE A 57 -9.17 -4.95 1.40
N MET A 58 -9.93 -4.77 0.32
CA MET A 58 -11.26 -5.38 0.18
C MET A 58 -11.17 -6.89 0.08
N MET A 59 -10.21 -7.41 -0.69
CA MET A 59 -9.98 -8.84 -0.82
C MET A 59 -9.58 -9.46 0.52
N LEU A 60 -8.65 -8.84 1.26
CA LEU A 60 -8.21 -9.32 2.57
C LEU A 60 -9.39 -9.44 3.54
N ASN A 61 -10.31 -8.48 3.51
CA ASN A 61 -11.53 -8.49 4.31
C ASN A 61 -12.68 -9.32 3.70
N LYS A 62 -12.42 -10.10 2.66
CA LYS A 62 -13.38 -10.98 1.96
C LYS A 62 -14.63 -10.22 1.47
N ILE A 63 -14.45 -8.94 1.13
CA ILE A 63 -15.51 -8.06 0.65
C ILE A 63 -15.58 -8.14 -0.86
N THR A 64 -16.75 -8.56 -1.35
CA THR A 64 -17.09 -8.53 -2.77
C THR A 64 -17.83 -7.23 -3.07
N LEU A 65 -17.28 -6.41 -3.97
CA LEU A 65 -17.89 -5.18 -4.46
C LEU A 65 -18.12 -5.27 -5.97
N SER A 66 -19.26 -4.75 -6.41
CA SER A 66 -19.52 -4.37 -7.80
C SER A 66 -18.72 -3.11 -8.18
N ALA A 67 -18.66 -2.80 -9.48
CA ALA A 67 -17.97 -1.60 -9.97
C ALA A 67 -18.56 -0.31 -9.37
N LYS A 68 -19.89 -0.29 -9.17
CA LYS A 68 -20.60 0.85 -8.59
C LYS A 68 -20.23 1.06 -7.12
N GLU A 69 -20.19 -0.03 -6.35
CA GLU A 69 -19.82 0.03 -4.93
C GLU A 69 -18.35 0.42 -4.75
N LEU A 70 -17.45 -0.14 -5.58
CA LEU A 70 -16.03 0.23 -5.58
C LEU A 70 -15.83 1.71 -5.94
N ALA A 71 -16.58 2.22 -6.92
CA ALA A 71 -16.55 3.63 -7.31
C ALA A 71 -17.02 4.55 -6.17
N SER A 72 -18.12 4.18 -5.50
CA SER A 72 -18.62 4.90 -4.34
C SER A 72 -17.63 4.87 -3.16
N TRP A 73 -16.96 3.75 -2.93
CA TRP A 73 -15.95 3.58 -1.89
C TRP A 73 -14.74 4.49 -2.13
N ILE A 74 -14.18 4.46 -3.34
CA ILE A 74 -13.01 5.24 -3.74
C ILE A 74 -13.34 6.73 -3.89
N GLY A 75 -14.59 7.08 -4.20
CA GLY A 75 -15.02 8.47 -4.42
C GLY A 75 -14.81 8.92 -5.87
N CYS A 76 -15.13 8.07 -6.84
CA CYS A 76 -15.07 8.41 -8.27
C CYS A 76 -16.27 7.83 -9.04
N SER A 77 -16.33 8.09 -10.36
CA SER A 77 -17.44 7.60 -11.17
C SER A 77 -17.29 6.11 -11.53
N GLU A 78 -18.40 5.41 -11.67
CA GLU A 78 -18.41 4.01 -12.11
C GLU A 78 -17.74 3.84 -13.49
N LYS A 79 -17.91 4.81 -14.39
CA LYS A 79 -17.25 4.82 -15.71
C LYS A 79 -15.72 4.84 -15.56
N GLN A 80 -15.18 5.65 -14.66
CA GLN A 80 -13.74 5.69 -14.39
C GLN A 80 -13.24 4.35 -13.83
N ILE A 81 -13.96 3.77 -12.85
CA ILE A 81 -13.59 2.47 -12.28
C ILE A 81 -13.58 1.35 -13.33
N ARG A 82 -14.56 1.31 -14.23
CA ARG A 82 -14.58 0.30 -15.31
C ARG A 82 -13.36 0.41 -16.23
N VAL A 83 -12.95 1.63 -16.57
CA VAL A 83 -11.73 1.87 -17.36
C VAL A 83 -10.49 1.44 -16.60
N VAL A 84 -10.37 1.83 -15.32
CA VAL A 84 -9.27 1.45 -14.43
C VAL A 84 -9.14 -0.07 -14.32
N ILE A 85 -10.24 -0.77 -14.04
CA ILE A 85 -10.27 -2.24 -13.93
C ILE A 85 -9.81 -2.91 -15.22
N ASN A 86 -10.17 -2.38 -16.38
CA ASN A 86 -9.71 -2.93 -17.65
C ASN A 86 -8.17 -2.81 -17.78
N ARG A 87 -7.61 -1.64 -17.47
CA ARG A 87 -6.14 -1.45 -17.45
C ARG A 87 -5.44 -2.35 -16.42
N LEU A 88 -6.01 -2.47 -15.22
CA LEU A 88 -5.46 -3.34 -14.17
C LEU A 88 -5.38 -4.82 -14.57
N LYS A 89 -6.24 -5.31 -15.48
CA LYS A 89 -6.13 -6.68 -16.01
C LYS A 89 -4.97 -6.85 -17.00
N GLU A 90 -4.60 -5.76 -17.68
CA GLU A 90 -3.58 -5.73 -18.72
C GLU A 90 -2.17 -5.58 -18.14
N TYR A 91 -2.02 -4.90 -17.00
CA TYR A 91 -0.74 -4.79 -16.31
C TYR A 91 -0.22 -6.16 -15.88
N LYS A 92 0.97 -6.48 -16.36
CA LYS A 92 1.72 -7.69 -16.05
C LYS A 92 2.94 -7.33 -15.22
N VAL A 93 3.21 -8.12 -14.20
CA VAL A 93 4.33 -7.92 -13.28
C VAL A 93 4.89 -9.28 -12.90
N SER A 94 6.19 -9.34 -12.64
CA SER A 94 6.83 -10.56 -12.19
C SER A 94 6.66 -10.72 -10.67
N CYS A 95 6.44 -11.95 -10.21
CA CYS A 95 6.37 -12.28 -8.79
C CYS A 95 7.03 -13.62 -8.54
N ASN A 96 7.75 -13.73 -7.43
CA ASN A 96 8.47 -14.95 -7.04
C ASN A 96 7.65 -15.87 -6.11
N CYS A 97 6.36 -15.58 -5.94
CA CYS A 97 5.51 -16.35 -5.05
C CYS A 97 4.04 -16.34 -5.48
N ARG A 98 3.26 -17.25 -4.87
CA ARG A 98 1.81 -17.34 -5.04
C ARG A 98 1.14 -17.69 -3.73
N TYR A 99 -0.03 -17.12 -3.48
CA TYR A 99 -0.89 -17.56 -2.38
C TYR A 99 -1.75 -18.75 -2.83
N SER A 100 -1.75 -19.84 -2.06
CA SER A 100 -2.70 -20.96 -2.23
C SER A 100 -3.87 -20.77 -1.28
N PRO A 101 -5.09 -20.47 -1.78
CA PRO A 101 -6.27 -20.37 -0.93
C PRO A 101 -6.66 -21.70 -0.27
N TYR A 102 -6.30 -22.83 -0.87
CA TYR A 102 -6.62 -24.16 -0.35
C TYR A 102 -5.82 -24.50 0.90
N GLU A 103 -4.53 -24.17 0.88
CA GLU A 103 -3.61 -24.47 1.97
C GLU A 103 -3.40 -23.28 2.91
N SER A 104 -3.95 -22.11 2.56
CA SER A 104 -3.74 -20.84 3.26
C SER A 104 -2.26 -20.52 3.49
N LYS A 105 -1.42 -20.82 2.48
CA LYS A 105 0.03 -20.69 2.52
C LYS A 105 0.57 -19.97 1.29
N VAL A 106 1.70 -19.29 1.46
CA VAL A 106 2.48 -18.71 0.37
C VAL A 106 3.50 -19.73 -0.11
N PHE A 107 3.53 -19.97 -1.41
CA PHE A 107 4.51 -20.82 -2.07
C PHE A 107 5.46 -19.95 -2.86
N LEU A 108 6.76 -20.12 -2.64
CA LEU A 108 7.77 -19.59 -3.55
C LEU A 108 7.66 -20.33 -4.89
N THR A 109 7.99 -19.64 -5.97
CA THR A 109 8.17 -20.30 -7.26
C THR A 109 9.44 -21.16 -7.22
N ASP A 110 9.38 -22.33 -7.84
CA ASP A 110 10.51 -23.26 -7.88
C ASP A 110 11.70 -22.60 -8.62
N ASP A 111 12.93 -22.89 -8.16
CA ASP A 111 14.21 -22.52 -8.77
C ASP A 111 14.46 -21.04 -9.11
N GLY A 112 13.74 -20.12 -8.49
CA GLY A 112 13.95 -18.67 -8.69
C GLY A 112 13.34 -18.12 -9.98
N GLU A 113 12.54 -18.92 -10.69
CA GLU A 113 11.81 -18.44 -11.86
C GLU A 113 10.69 -17.50 -11.44
N GLU A 114 10.78 -16.24 -11.83
CA GLU A 114 9.68 -15.29 -11.62
C GLU A 114 8.49 -15.62 -12.52
N ARG A 115 7.29 -15.63 -11.96
CA ARG A 115 6.06 -15.81 -12.73
C ARG A 115 5.47 -14.47 -13.08
N ILE A 116 5.10 -14.30 -14.34
CA ILE A 116 4.36 -13.12 -14.80
C ILE A 116 2.88 -13.29 -14.46
N VAL A 117 2.34 -12.36 -13.67
CA VAL A 117 0.93 -12.31 -13.29
C VAL A 117 0.28 -11.00 -13.74
N SER A 118 -0.99 -11.05 -14.14
CA SER A 118 -1.80 -9.84 -14.26
C SER A 118 -2.06 -9.25 -12.88
N LEU A 119 -2.08 -7.93 -12.70
CA LEU A 119 -2.34 -7.32 -11.39
C LEU A 119 -3.66 -7.78 -10.76
N ILE A 120 -4.72 -7.90 -11.58
CA ILE A 120 -6.00 -8.44 -11.13
C ILE A 120 -6.55 -9.51 -12.09
N THR A 121 -7.32 -10.45 -11.54
CA THR A 121 -8.15 -11.40 -12.30
C THR A 121 -9.63 -11.15 -12.02
N GLU A 122 -10.46 -11.20 -13.06
CA GLU A 122 -11.91 -11.09 -12.96
C GLU A 122 -12.56 -12.48 -12.86
N LYS A 123 -13.49 -12.68 -11.92
CA LYS A 123 -14.38 -13.84 -11.88
C LYS A 123 -15.82 -13.42 -11.65
N ASN A 124 -16.75 -14.18 -12.21
CA ASN A 124 -18.17 -14.01 -11.91
C ASN A 124 -18.49 -14.65 -10.55
N GLN A 125 -19.10 -13.87 -9.65
CA GLN A 125 -19.69 -14.37 -8.42
C GLN A 125 -21.22 -14.28 -8.50
N VAL A 126 -21.91 -15.25 -7.92
CA VAL A 126 -23.37 -15.19 -7.78
C VAL A 126 -23.71 -14.50 -6.46
N VAL A 127 -24.45 -13.41 -6.53
CA VAL A 127 -24.86 -12.55 -5.40
C VAL A 127 -26.37 -12.40 -5.43
N TYR A 128 -27.05 -12.43 -4.29
CA TYR A 128 -28.50 -12.29 -4.23
C TYR A 128 -28.88 -10.81 -4.17
N ASN A 129 -29.68 -10.33 -5.12
CA ASN A 129 -30.19 -8.97 -5.10
C ASN A 129 -31.52 -8.94 -4.32
N PRO A 130 -31.59 -8.29 -3.13
CA PRO A 130 -32.81 -8.27 -2.33
C PRO A 130 -33.95 -7.49 -3.00
N SER A 131 -33.62 -6.45 -3.77
CA SER A 131 -34.59 -5.60 -4.46
C SER A 131 -35.31 -6.37 -5.56
N THR A 132 -34.60 -7.20 -6.31
CA THR A 132 -35.17 -8.03 -7.39
C THR A 132 -35.51 -9.46 -6.94
N LYS A 133 -35.25 -9.79 -5.67
CA LYS A 133 -35.40 -11.13 -5.07
C LYS A 133 -34.79 -12.27 -5.89
N SER A 134 -33.66 -12.02 -6.56
CA SER A 134 -33.05 -12.97 -7.50
C SER A 134 -31.53 -13.02 -7.40
N ASN A 135 -30.96 -14.17 -7.76
CA ASN A 135 -29.51 -14.32 -7.89
C ASN A 135 -29.01 -13.60 -9.15
N GLN A 136 -28.03 -12.73 -8.98
CA GLN A 136 -27.38 -11.98 -10.05
C GLN A 136 -25.89 -12.36 -10.14
N LYS A 137 -25.37 -12.46 -11.36
CA LYS A 137 -23.93 -12.63 -11.59
C LYS A 137 -23.27 -11.25 -11.52
N VAL A 138 -22.40 -11.06 -10.54
CA VAL A 138 -21.61 -9.84 -10.35
C VAL A 138 -20.15 -10.16 -10.65
N LYS A 139 -19.51 -9.31 -11.45
CA LYS A 139 -18.07 -9.39 -11.68
C LYS A 139 -17.34 -8.97 -10.41
N HIS A 140 -16.36 -9.77 -10.00
CA HIS A 140 -15.49 -9.49 -8.87
C HIS A 140 -14.03 -9.65 -9.29
N TRP A 141 -13.15 -8.85 -8.69
CA TRP A 141 -11.74 -8.74 -9.07
C TRP A 141 -10.85 -9.15 -7.91
N TYR A 142 -9.85 -9.97 -8.21
CA TYR A 142 -8.90 -10.51 -7.25
C TYR A 142 -7.50 -9.98 -7.58
N PRO A 143 -6.87 -9.21 -6.68
CA PRO A 143 -5.46 -8.88 -6.77
C PRO A 143 -4.58 -10.12 -6.76
N ASN A 144 -3.63 -10.22 -7.69
CA ASN A 144 -2.72 -11.37 -7.79
C ASN A 144 -1.29 -11.03 -7.37
N LEU A 145 -0.90 -9.75 -7.39
CA LEU A 145 0.42 -9.34 -6.92
C LEU A 145 0.42 -9.26 -5.38
N ILE A 146 1.12 -10.18 -4.75
CA ILE A 146 1.47 -10.15 -3.33
C ILE A 146 2.94 -9.67 -3.20
N PRO A 147 3.40 -9.24 -2.01
CA PRO A 147 4.82 -8.97 -1.79
C PRO A 147 5.69 -10.13 -2.24
N ASP A 148 6.88 -9.85 -2.78
CA ASP A 148 7.87 -10.90 -3.01
C ASP A 148 8.27 -11.53 -1.68
N HIS A 149 8.71 -12.78 -1.68
CA HIS A 149 9.13 -13.48 -0.47
C HIS A 149 10.53 -14.08 -0.63
N LYS A 150 11.31 -14.11 0.45
CA LYS A 150 12.57 -14.87 0.54
C LYS A 150 12.38 -16.14 1.36
N LYS A 151 13.26 -17.12 1.19
CA LYS A 151 13.30 -18.30 2.08
C LYS A 151 13.59 -17.82 3.52
N GLY A 152 12.72 -18.17 4.45
CA GLY A 152 12.95 -18.03 5.90
C GLY A 152 13.17 -19.39 6.54
N LYS A 153 13.50 -19.39 7.84
CA LYS A 153 13.79 -20.62 8.62
C LYS A 153 12.61 -21.59 8.62
N ASP A 154 11.41 -21.07 8.88
CA ASP A 154 10.19 -21.89 9.04
C ASP A 154 9.13 -21.61 7.95
N LYS A 155 9.14 -20.41 7.37
CA LYS A 155 8.22 -20.00 6.30
C LYS A 155 8.83 -18.89 5.43
N PRO A 156 8.31 -18.69 4.21
CA PRO A 156 8.69 -17.56 3.38
C PRO A 156 8.43 -16.23 4.10
N VAL A 157 9.37 -15.29 3.98
CA VAL A 157 9.30 -13.96 4.62
C VAL A 157 9.09 -12.91 3.55
N PRO A 158 8.06 -12.04 3.65
CA PRO A 158 7.83 -10.99 2.67
C PRO A 158 9.00 -10.00 2.64
N VAL A 159 9.31 -9.49 1.46
CA VAL A 159 10.33 -8.49 1.18
C VAL A 159 9.80 -7.48 0.16
N ASN A 160 10.49 -6.35 0.02
CA ASN A 160 10.16 -5.33 -0.98
C ASN A 160 8.70 -4.85 -0.91
N PHE A 161 8.24 -4.47 0.28
CA PHE A 161 6.90 -3.96 0.50
C PHE A 161 6.90 -2.73 1.39
N PHE A 162 5.75 -2.07 1.44
CA PHE A 162 5.44 -1.02 2.40
C PHE A 162 4.06 -1.22 3.00
N LEU A 163 3.86 -0.69 4.21
CA LEU A 163 2.63 -0.87 4.97
C LEU A 163 1.66 0.27 4.71
N VAL A 164 0.41 -0.08 4.45
CA VAL A 164 -0.70 0.87 4.29
C VAL A 164 -1.87 0.41 5.15
N SER A 165 -2.30 1.26 6.09
CA SER A 165 -3.48 0.99 6.93
C SER A 165 -4.76 1.46 6.25
N LEU A 166 -5.91 0.98 6.75
CA LEU A 166 -7.21 1.55 6.39
C LEU A 166 -7.27 3.05 6.71
N LYS A 167 -6.67 3.49 7.82
CA LYS A 167 -6.63 4.91 8.19
C LYS A 167 -5.85 5.73 7.14
N ASP A 168 -4.77 5.18 6.58
CA ASP A 168 -4.04 5.81 5.48
C ASP A 168 -4.91 5.94 4.22
N LEU A 169 -5.64 4.87 3.85
CA LEU A 169 -6.55 4.92 2.70
C LEU A 169 -7.67 5.95 2.89
N ASN A 170 -8.14 6.11 4.12
CA ASN A 170 -9.18 7.07 4.47
C ASN A 170 -8.77 8.52 4.23
N LEU A 171 -7.48 8.86 4.30
CA LEU A 171 -6.99 10.19 3.97
C LEU A 171 -7.44 10.62 2.56
N PHE A 172 -7.44 9.68 1.61
CA PHE A 172 -7.94 9.91 0.26
C PHE A 172 -9.47 9.83 0.16
N THR A 173 -10.08 8.76 0.68
CA THR A 173 -11.53 8.53 0.49
C THR A 173 -12.43 9.49 1.28
N GLN A 174 -11.86 10.20 2.27
CA GLN A 174 -12.50 11.28 3.02
C GLN A 174 -12.11 12.68 2.51
N GLY A 175 -11.30 12.77 1.46
CA GLY A 175 -10.93 14.04 0.83
C GLY A 175 -9.94 14.89 1.63
N GLN A 176 -9.23 14.33 2.60
CA GLN A 176 -8.16 15.03 3.32
C GLN A 176 -6.92 15.25 2.43
N LEU A 177 -6.69 14.31 1.50
CA LEU A 177 -5.67 14.40 0.47
C LEU A 177 -6.31 14.27 -0.92
N SER A 178 -5.89 15.13 -1.83
CA SER A 178 -6.12 14.96 -3.25
C SER A 178 -5.36 13.75 -3.79
N ARG A 179 -5.63 13.38 -5.04
CA ARG A 179 -5.01 12.22 -5.68
C ARG A 179 -3.48 12.33 -5.72
N THR A 180 -2.95 13.48 -6.11
CA THR A 180 -1.51 13.70 -6.28
C THR A 180 -0.78 13.77 -4.95
N GLU A 181 -1.40 14.38 -3.93
CA GLU A 181 -0.90 14.43 -2.56
C GLU A 181 -0.88 13.03 -1.94
N PHE A 182 -1.94 12.25 -2.14
CA PHE A 182 -2.01 10.88 -1.62
C PHE A 182 -0.96 9.95 -2.25
N ILE A 183 -0.70 10.08 -3.55
CA ILE A 183 0.38 9.34 -4.22
C ILE A 183 1.75 9.74 -3.66
N THR A 184 1.95 11.02 -3.37
CA THR A 184 3.18 11.51 -2.73
C THR A 184 3.31 10.89 -1.35
N TYR A 185 2.24 10.86 -0.55
CA TYR A 185 2.21 10.20 0.75
C TYR A 185 2.54 8.70 0.67
N LEU A 186 1.90 7.95 -0.24
CA LEU A 186 2.20 6.52 -0.44
C LEU A 186 3.66 6.28 -0.82
N PHE A 187 4.26 7.16 -1.63
CA PHE A 187 5.68 7.08 -1.95
C PHE A 187 6.58 7.31 -0.72
N LEU A 188 6.19 8.20 0.20
CA LEU A 188 6.91 8.38 1.47
C LEU A 188 6.76 7.16 2.38
N LEU A 189 5.60 6.51 2.42
CA LEU A 189 5.42 5.23 3.12
C LEU A 189 6.32 4.13 2.53
N LYS A 190 6.49 4.12 1.21
CA LYS A 190 7.35 3.17 0.50
C LYS A 190 8.83 3.31 0.84
N THR A 191 9.28 4.54 1.03
CA THR A 191 10.70 4.86 1.24
C THR A 191 11.10 4.76 2.72
N TYR A 192 10.12 4.70 3.62
CA TYR A 192 10.37 4.50 5.05
C TYR A 192 10.84 3.07 5.36
N ALA A 193 11.99 2.96 6.03
CA ALA A 193 12.55 1.70 6.46
C ALA A 193 12.04 1.34 7.86
N TYR A 194 10.97 0.53 7.91
CA TYR A 194 10.39 0.05 9.18
C TYR A 194 11.45 -0.68 10.03
N GLY A 195 11.43 -0.41 11.34
CA GLY A 195 12.38 -0.98 12.32
C GLY A 195 13.75 -0.32 12.37
N LYS A 196 14.05 0.65 11.49
CA LYS A 196 15.27 1.47 11.55
C LYS A 196 15.02 2.74 12.36
N LYS A 197 16.05 3.22 13.07
CA LYS A 197 15.98 4.50 13.80
C LYS A 197 15.87 5.65 12.81
N ASP A 198 15.29 6.78 13.21
CA ASP A 198 15.18 8.00 12.39
C ASP A 198 16.51 8.44 11.76
N LYS A 199 17.63 8.24 12.48
CA LYS A 199 18.98 8.55 11.99
C LYS A 199 19.43 7.66 10.82
N ASP A 200 18.84 6.48 10.65
CA ASP A 200 19.21 5.49 9.64
C ASP A 200 18.21 5.47 8.45
N GLN A 201 17.24 6.38 8.44
CA GLN A 201 16.27 6.54 7.34
C GLN A 201 16.92 7.14 6.08
N VAL A 202 16.25 7.00 4.93
CA VAL A 202 16.78 7.45 3.63
C VAL A 202 16.67 8.96 3.47
N TRP A 203 17.76 9.60 3.04
CA TRP A 203 17.76 11.01 2.61
C TRP A 203 17.26 11.12 1.17
N MET A 204 16.28 11.99 0.94
CA MET A 204 15.69 12.22 -0.38
C MET A 204 15.63 13.69 -0.73
N ARG A 205 15.87 13.98 -2.01
CA ARG A 205 15.68 15.31 -2.60
C ARG A 205 14.26 15.45 -3.16
N TYR A 206 13.75 16.67 -3.24
CA TYR A 206 12.42 16.91 -3.82
C TYR A 206 12.34 16.54 -5.29
N SER A 207 13.42 16.72 -6.06
CA SER A 207 13.52 16.30 -7.47
C SER A 207 13.37 14.79 -7.64
N LEU A 208 13.96 14.00 -6.74
CA LEU A 208 13.84 12.55 -6.74
C LEU A 208 12.39 12.13 -6.47
N ILE A 209 11.76 12.71 -5.44
CA ILE A 209 10.36 12.44 -5.10
C ILE A 209 9.46 12.87 -6.28
N ALA A 210 9.70 14.04 -6.86
CA ALA A 210 8.97 14.55 -8.02
C ALA A 210 9.06 13.58 -9.21
N SER A 211 10.27 13.12 -9.55
CA SER A 211 10.47 12.14 -10.62
C SER A 211 9.73 10.83 -10.34
N LYS A 212 9.88 10.27 -9.13
CA LYS A 212 9.24 9.00 -8.75
C LYS A 212 7.71 9.11 -8.59
N THR A 213 7.19 10.33 -8.42
CA THR A 213 5.75 10.61 -8.34
C THR A 213 5.20 11.29 -9.60
N ARG A 214 5.98 11.34 -10.69
CA ARG A 214 5.60 11.97 -11.98
C ARG A 214 5.08 13.40 -11.82
N ARG A 215 5.82 14.23 -11.08
CA ARG A 215 5.61 15.67 -10.98
C ARG A 215 6.58 16.38 -11.91
N LYS A 216 6.03 17.29 -12.72
CA LYS A 216 6.83 18.10 -13.64
C LYS A 216 7.78 19.04 -12.91
N LEU A 217 7.34 19.59 -11.78
CA LEU A 217 8.09 20.58 -11.01
C LEU A 217 8.35 20.05 -9.60
N PRO A 218 9.62 20.11 -9.11
CA PRO A 218 9.93 19.82 -7.70
C PRO A 218 9.13 20.68 -6.72
N GLN A 219 8.79 21.92 -7.11
CA GLN A 219 7.96 22.81 -6.29
C GLN A 219 6.61 22.18 -5.92
N THR A 220 5.94 21.51 -6.86
CA THR A 220 4.67 20.83 -6.57
C THR A 220 4.84 19.76 -5.49
N THR A 221 5.99 19.09 -5.48
CA THR A 221 6.32 18.09 -4.46
C THR A 221 6.59 18.73 -3.11
N GLN A 222 7.28 19.87 -3.09
CA GLN A 222 7.45 20.67 -1.89
C GLN A 222 6.10 21.13 -1.32
N ASP A 223 5.20 21.64 -2.15
CA ASP A 223 3.85 22.08 -1.73
C ASP A 223 3.05 20.91 -1.14
N HIS A 224 3.10 19.74 -1.79
CA HIS A 224 2.50 18.53 -1.23
C HIS A 224 3.11 18.18 0.13
N ILE A 225 4.44 18.21 0.26
CA ILE A 225 5.13 17.86 1.51
C ILE A 225 4.78 18.84 2.64
N GLU A 226 4.71 20.15 2.36
CA GLU A 226 4.24 21.13 3.35
C GLU A 226 2.80 20.87 3.76
N LYS A 227 1.92 20.53 2.80
CA LYS A 227 0.55 20.10 3.12
C LYS A 227 0.55 18.86 4.04
N LEU A 228 1.31 17.82 3.69
CA LEU A 228 1.42 16.61 4.50
C LEU A 228 1.94 16.92 5.92
N LYS A 229 2.97 17.77 6.07
CA LYS A 229 3.50 18.20 7.38
C LYS A 229 2.47 18.94 8.23
N SER A 230 1.61 19.74 7.59
CA SER A 230 0.59 20.54 8.28
C SER A 230 -0.59 19.70 8.80
N LEU A 231 -0.80 18.49 8.28
CA LEU A 231 -1.92 17.64 8.67
C LEU A 231 -1.64 16.91 9.98
N ASN A 232 -2.56 17.07 10.93
CA ASN A 232 -2.57 16.33 12.19
C ASN A 232 -3.85 15.49 12.25
N ILE A 233 -3.68 14.17 12.31
CA ILE A 233 -4.75 13.17 12.34
C ILE A 233 -4.62 12.37 13.63
N ASP A 234 -5.68 12.29 14.42
CA ASP A 234 -5.70 11.58 15.72
C ASP A 234 -4.54 11.99 16.66
N GLY A 235 -4.15 13.26 16.64
CA GLY A 235 -3.06 13.79 17.47
C GLY A 235 -1.65 13.43 17.00
N ALA A 236 -1.48 12.93 15.78
CA ALA A 236 -0.18 12.67 15.15
C ALA A 236 -0.03 13.48 13.86
N GLN A 237 1.17 14.04 13.63
CA GLN A 237 1.51 14.62 12.33
C GLN A 237 1.51 13.53 11.26
N LEU A 238 1.00 13.84 10.07
CA LEU A 238 0.98 12.87 8.98
C LEU A 238 2.40 12.49 8.55
N ILE A 239 3.27 13.49 8.37
CA ILE A 239 4.71 13.30 8.21
C ILE A 239 5.50 14.34 9.01
N ARG A 240 6.71 13.98 9.43
CA ARG A 240 7.73 14.88 9.98
C ARG A 240 8.95 14.90 9.07
N GLN A 241 9.52 16.08 8.88
CA GLN A 241 10.72 16.27 8.07
C GLN A 241 11.94 16.47 8.97
N MET A 242 13.05 15.80 8.66
CA MET A 242 14.34 16.04 9.29
C MET A 242 15.36 16.51 8.26
N TYR A 243 16.24 17.40 8.70
CA TYR A 243 17.25 18.04 7.87
C TYR A 243 18.65 17.52 8.26
N PRO A 244 19.59 17.39 7.30
CA PRO A 244 20.98 17.07 7.59
C PRO A 244 21.67 18.27 8.25
N ASN A 245 22.76 18.03 8.98
CA ASN A 245 23.49 19.10 9.68
C ASN A 245 24.01 20.20 8.73
N ASN A 246 24.29 19.87 7.47
CA ASN A 246 24.78 20.81 6.45
C ASN A 246 23.65 21.40 5.58
N TYR A 247 22.38 21.25 5.96
CA TYR A 247 21.24 21.71 5.16
C TYR A 247 21.32 23.19 4.81
N GLN A 248 21.57 24.04 5.81
CA GLN A 248 21.63 25.49 5.63
C GLN A 248 22.75 25.89 4.67
N ILE A 249 23.93 25.28 4.83
CA ILE A 249 25.10 25.52 3.97
C ILE A 249 24.80 25.13 2.51
N GLN A 250 24.15 23.96 2.29
CA GLN A 250 23.77 23.53 0.95
C GLN A 250 22.75 24.47 0.32
N MET A 251 21.75 24.89 1.08
CA MET A 251 20.71 25.83 0.63
C MET A 251 21.30 27.19 0.24
N GLU A 252 22.17 27.76 1.07
CA GLU A 252 22.86 29.03 0.81
C GLU A 252 23.80 28.94 -0.39
N SER A 253 24.39 27.77 -0.61
CA SER A 253 25.26 27.48 -1.76
C SER A 253 24.49 27.13 -3.04
N GLY A 254 23.15 27.23 -3.05
CA GLY A 254 22.31 26.95 -4.21
C GLY A 254 22.22 25.47 -4.62
N HIS A 255 22.64 24.54 -3.75
CA HIS A 255 22.52 23.11 -3.99
C HIS A 255 21.15 22.58 -3.55
N GLU A 256 20.60 21.63 -4.30
CA GLU A 256 19.38 20.94 -3.88
C GLU A 256 19.65 20.11 -2.61
N THR A 257 18.92 20.45 -1.55
CA THR A 257 19.04 19.80 -0.25
C THR A 257 18.29 18.47 -0.22
N SER A 258 18.72 17.61 0.69
CA SER A 258 18.01 16.36 1.00
C SER A 258 17.34 16.44 2.36
N SER A 259 16.31 15.64 2.56
CA SER A 259 15.59 15.53 3.82
C SER A 259 15.12 14.09 4.06
N LYS A 260 14.90 13.75 5.31
CA LYS A 260 14.17 12.53 5.69
C LYS A 260 12.72 12.89 5.93
N PHE A 261 11.83 11.99 5.53
CA PHE A 261 10.40 12.13 5.74
C PHE A 261 9.91 10.93 6.55
N ILE A 262 9.49 11.18 7.78
CA ILE A 262 9.07 10.17 8.75
C ILE A 262 7.54 10.17 8.81
N PRO A 263 6.85 9.08 8.44
CA PRO A 263 5.38 9.04 8.42
C PRO A 263 4.83 8.74 9.82
N ASP A 264 4.95 9.71 10.74
CA ASP A 264 4.60 9.55 12.16
C ASP A 264 3.17 9.00 12.38
N PHE A 265 2.19 9.44 11.59
CA PHE A 265 0.81 8.92 11.63
C PHE A 265 0.70 7.43 11.30
N ASN A 266 1.36 6.98 10.22
CA ASN A 266 1.36 5.57 9.84
C ASN A 266 2.09 4.74 10.91
N ILE A 267 3.26 5.19 11.38
CA ILE A 267 4.02 4.49 12.43
C ILE A 267 3.18 4.33 13.70
N LYS A 268 2.50 5.40 14.14
CA LYS A 268 1.59 5.36 15.29
C LYS A 268 0.44 4.39 15.04
N THR A 269 -0.20 4.46 13.88
CA THR A 269 -1.32 3.58 13.50
C THR A 269 -0.90 2.11 13.50
N MET A 270 0.27 1.81 12.94
CA MET A 270 0.84 0.46 12.93
C MET A 270 1.13 -0.04 14.35
N GLY A 271 1.62 0.82 15.25
CA GLY A 271 1.76 0.50 16.66
C GLY A 271 0.44 0.26 17.39
N GLU A 272 -0.59 1.08 17.14
CA GLU A 272 -1.93 0.98 17.73
C GLU A 272 -2.68 -0.29 17.32
N LEU A 273 -2.50 -0.70 16.06
CA LEU A 273 -3.11 -1.91 15.53
C LEU A 273 -2.61 -3.17 16.24
N LYS A 274 -1.72 -3.02 17.25
CA LYS A 274 -0.97 -4.09 17.86
C LYS A 274 -0.57 -5.02 16.75
N LEU A 275 0.21 -4.46 15.83
CA LEU A 275 1.30 -5.27 15.34
C LEU A 275 2.01 -5.70 16.61
N GLU A 276 1.61 -6.85 17.16
CA GLU A 276 2.45 -7.59 18.07
C GLU A 276 3.81 -7.53 17.39
N LYS A 277 4.90 -7.48 18.15
CA LYS A 277 6.20 -7.66 17.48
C LYS A 277 6.13 -8.91 16.57
N GLU A 278 5.21 -9.84 16.86
CA GLU A 278 4.67 -10.94 16.03
C GLU A 278 3.88 -10.67 14.72
N GLU A 279 3.52 -9.45 14.33
CA GLU A 279 2.78 -9.19 13.07
C GLU A 279 3.50 -8.22 12.11
N VAL A 280 4.54 -7.49 12.56
CA VAL A 280 5.59 -6.96 11.66
C VAL A 280 6.77 -7.94 11.54
N SER A 281 6.93 -8.81 12.52
CA SER A 281 7.61 -10.09 12.33
C SER A 281 6.61 -11.16 12.63
N PHE A 282 6.08 -11.92 11.68
CA PHE A 282 5.57 -13.22 12.09
C PHE A 282 6.69 -13.91 12.88
N TYR A 283 6.53 -14.12 14.20
CA TYR A 283 7.31 -14.92 15.18
C TYR A 283 7.53 -14.20 16.52
N ASN A 284 7.14 -14.91 17.58
CA ASN A 284 7.23 -14.53 18.98
C ASN A 284 8.66 -14.33 19.46
N LYS A 285 8.74 -13.54 20.54
CA LYS A 285 9.88 -13.47 21.45
C LYS A 285 10.23 -14.87 21.96
N GLU A 286 11.37 -15.38 21.53
CA GLU A 286 12.30 -16.18 22.33
C GLU A 286 13.52 -16.40 21.44
N ASP A 287 14.58 -15.66 21.73
CA ASP A 287 16.00 -15.95 21.45
C ASP A 287 16.76 -14.62 21.60
N ASP A 288 16.92 -14.18 22.86
CA ASP A 288 18.20 -13.58 23.23
C ASP A 288 19.24 -14.68 23.04
N ILE A 289 20.33 -14.41 22.31
CA ILE A 289 21.70 -14.89 22.59
C ILE A 289 22.66 -14.34 21.51
N LEU A 290 23.63 -13.56 22.01
CA LEU A 290 25.00 -13.30 21.53
C LEU A 290 25.20 -12.50 20.24
N LEU A 291 25.39 -11.19 20.43
CA LEU A 291 26.32 -10.40 19.63
C LEU A 291 27.74 -10.89 19.93
N GLU A 292 28.37 -11.63 19.00
CA GLU A 292 29.83 -11.64 18.94
C GLU A 292 30.30 -10.29 18.37
N GLU A 293 31.11 -9.60 19.17
CA GLU A 293 31.93 -8.48 18.74
C GLU A 293 32.83 -8.94 17.60
N VAL A 294 32.70 -8.32 16.43
CA VAL A 294 33.72 -8.43 15.39
C VAL A 294 34.61 -7.21 15.52
N ASP A 295 35.80 -7.44 16.08
CA ASP A 295 36.93 -6.53 16.05
C ASP A 295 37.18 -6.04 14.62
N LEU A 296 37.17 -4.72 14.45
CA LEU A 296 37.66 -4.08 13.24
C LEU A 296 39.15 -3.77 13.41
N PRO A 297 40.04 -4.28 12.54
CA PRO A 297 41.41 -3.76 12.48
C PRO A 297 41.42 -2.47 11.65
N PHE A 298 41.68 -1.37 12.36
CA PHE A 298 42.14 -0.03 11.92
C PHE A 298 41.30 0.74 10.88
#